data_AF-A0A2N9MQT8-F1
#
_entry.id   AF-A0A2N9MQT8-F1
#
_cell.length_a   1.000
_cell.length_b   1.000
_cell.length_c   1.000
_cell.angle_alpha   90.00
_cell.angle_beta   90.00
_cell.angle_gamma   90.00
#
_symmetry.space_group_name_H-M   'P 1'
#
loop_
_entity.id
_entity.type
_entity.pdbx_description
1 polymer ?
#
loop_
_entity_poly.entity_id
_entity_poly.type
_entity_poly.pdbx_seq_one_letter_code
_entity_poly.pdbx_strand_id
1 'polypeptide(L)'
;MRRLIVPIACVLMLAAAVSAFATDPPLTDDAYTSLAKPTTNFGSGTYLQVDNQDDAYLKFDLSTLPAGIQANQVSKATLRLFVNHLTTPGLVDLYQVGGAWSEGGASGITYNFAPTSSGPMGTPYMVSTVNSWVVMDVTSVVQAWLSGTPNYGLRIAAPASGVSVLFDSKESTSTSHAPELQVELSGPAGPAGATGQQGPTGATGAQGPAGPNTLASGVVTAPSLKFAADLSTGLFLVGPHAMAVASGGMDRMQFRADGDIDISGNIRQLGEPFLYAFGGGNLTVGPTSMPLTATGVLNTAMGVGVLHSLTTGELNTAVGNSALQLNSDGFANTAVGADALAANTHASQNTAVGSGALSNNTTGYQNSTLGYLTLNASSTGNNNAVLGAYALQNSVSGSNNLAVGVGALQNLTSGDNNTAIGFTAGVNLATGSNNIDIANPGTPTDSGVLRIGQDGVQSATFIASIRGVTTGQPNAIPVYIDSNGQLGTVSSSRRFKEDIRDMGSVSDRLMRLRPVTYRYIQKRDDGSQPIEYGLIAEEVEEVYPDLVAHSADGRIETVQYQKIEPLLLNEVQKQRRALEAQAQEIRGLQEQVERLLRAASVK
;
A
#
# COMPACT_ATOMS: atom_id res chain seq x y z
N MET A 1 -13.53 86.58 -8.39
CA MET A 1 -12.18 86.27 -8.90
C MET A 1 -11.15 86.55 -7.82
N ARG A 2 -10.22 85.61 -7.60
CA ARG A 2 -8.90 85.75 -6.96
C ARG A 2 -8.78 85.95 -5.43
N ARG A 3 -8.08 84.96 -4.85
CA ARG A 3 -6.95 84.99 -3.87
C ARG A 3 -7.21 85.35 -2.39
N LEU A 4 -6.87 84.39 -1.51
CA LEU A 4 -6.00 84.52 -0.31
C LEU A 4 -5.73 83.09 0.25
N ILE A 5 -4.59 82.44 -0.02
CA ILE A 5 -3.40 82.25 0.87
C ILE A 5 -3.71 81.89 2.34
N VAL A 6 -3.43 80.64 2.73
CA VAL A 6 -2.79 80.22 4.00
C VAL A 6 -1.90 78.97 3.73
N PRO A 7 -0.71 78.79 4.38
CA PRO A 7 0.33 77.84 3.96
C PRO A 7 0.72 76.75 5.02
N ILE A 8 1.67 75.86 4.63
CA ILE A 8 2.53 74.94 5.46
C ILE A 8 1.78 73.67 5.96
N ALA A 9 2.25 72.40 5.82
CA ALA A 9 3.58 71.79 5.81
C ALA A 9 3.56 70.35 5.20
N CYS A 10 4.76 69.74 5.16
CA CYS A 10 5.09 68.31 5.01
C CYS A 10 5.50 67.78 3.63
N VAL A 11 6.81 67.93 3.41
CA VAL A 11 7.69 67.01 2.68
C VAL A 11 7.70 65.64 3.38
N LEU A 12 7.55 64.52 2.66
CA LEU A 12 8.51 63.39 2.69
C LEU A 12 8.20 62.30 1.65
N MET A 13 9.21 62.04 0.82
CA MET A 13 9.65 60.80 0.14
C MET A 13 8.62 59.75 -0.35
N LEU A 14 8.53 59.61 -1.68
CA LEU A 14 8.08 58.38 -2.33
C LEU A 14 9.32 57.52 -2.64
N ALA A 15 9.36 56.31 -2.07
CA ALA A 15 10.47 55.37 -2.13
C ALA A 15 10.73 54.81 -3.54
N ALA A 16 12.01 54.60 -3.85
CA ALA A 16 12.51 54.05 -5.10
C ALA A 16 12.17 52.55 -5.26
N ALA A 17 11.90 52.14 -6.50
CA ALA A 17 11.70 50.74 -6.87
C ALA A 17 13.00 49.92 -6.69
N VAL A 18 12.89 48.78 -6.00
CA VAL A 18 13.97 47.83 -5.72
C VAL A 18 13.88 46.68 -6.73
N SER A 19 14.98 46.37 -7.42
CA SER A 19 15.11 45.13 -8.19
C SER A 19 15.35 43.99 -7.20
N ALA A 20 14.38 43.06 -7.10
CA ALA A 20 14.51 41.87 -6.27
C ALA A 20 15.18 40.74 -7.09
N PHE A 21 16.23 40.13 -6.53
CA PHE A 21 16.85 38.92 -7.08
C PHE A 21 16.58 37.79 -6.08
N ALA A 22 15.93 36.71 -6.52
CA ALA A 22 15.66 35.53 -5.69
C ALA A 22 16.71 34.45 -5.95
N THR A 23 17.23 33.84 -4.89
CA THR A 23 18.17 32.72 -4.94
C THR A 23 17.77 31.67 -3.93
N ASP A 24 17.93 30.40 -4.27
CA ASP A 24 17.53 29.27 -3.44
C ASP A 24 18.76 28.48 -2.96
N PRO A 25 19.30 28.78 -1.77
CA PRO A 25 20.39 28.00 -1.18
C PRO A 25 20.04 26.51 -1.06
N PRO A 26 20.92 25.60 -1.50
CA PRO A 26 20.65 24.17 -1.43
C PRO A 26 20.67 23.67 0.02
N LEU A 27 19.79 22.71 0.30
CA LEU A 27 19.79 21.94 1.54
C LEU A 27 20.99 20.98 1.55
N THR A 28 21.82 21.03 2.58
CA THR A 28 22.99 20.15 2.74
C THR A 28 22.69 18.97 3.63
N ASP A 29 22.04 19.21 4.77
CA ASP A 29 21.76 18.19 5.77
C ASP A 29 20.30 18.30 6.25
N ASP A 30 19.64 17.15 6.39
CA ASP A 30 18.36 17.03 7.10
C ASP A 30 18.27 15.73 7.90
N ALA A 31 17.58 15.79 9.03
CA ALA A 31 17.33 14.64 9.88
C ALA A 31 16.19 14.97 10.84
N TYR A 32 15.60 13.94 11.46
CA TYR A 32 14.85 14.13 12.69
C TYR A 32 15.48 13.35 13.84
N THR A 33 15.23 13.77 15.07
CA THR A 33 15.61 13.05 16.28
C THR A 33 14.35 12.54 16.97
N SER A 34 14.48 11.45 17.73
CA SER A 34 13.33 10.86 18.40
C SER A 34 13.64 10.44 19.83
N LEU A 35 12.85 10.95 20.78
CA LEU A 35 12.93 10.53 22.19
C LEU A 35 12.63 9.04 22.35
N ALA A 36 11.75 8.48 21.52
CA ALA A 36 11.42 7.05 21.53
C ALA A 36 12.58 6.16 21.03
N LYS A 37 13.48 6.72 20.20
CA LYS A 37 14.64 6.02 19.64
C LYS A 37 15.92 6.86 19.80
N PRO A 38 16.42 7.05 21.04
CA PRO A 38 17.30 8.16 21.35
C PRO A 38 18.73 8.04 20.80
N THR A 39 19.12 6.86 20.35
CA THR A 39 20.44 6.56 19.75
C THR A 39 20.37 6.33 18.25
N THR A 40 19.20 6.42 17.63
CA THR A 40 19.04 6.22 16.19
C THR A 40 19.23 7.54 15.46
N ASN A 41 19.98 7.50 14.35
CA ASN A 41 20.12 8.61 13.42
C ASN A 41 19.14 8.41 12.26
N PHE A 42 18.29 9.41 11.99
CA PHE A 42 17.30 9.38 10.93
C PHE A 42 17.64 10.28 9.72
N GLY A 43 18.88 10.73 9.58
CA GLY A 43 19.34 11.56 8.45
C GLY A 43 19.44 10.85 7.09
N SER A 44 18.84 9.67 6.95
CA SER A 44 18.62 8.99 5.66
C SER A 44 17.16 8.54 5.49
N GLY A 45 16.30 8.99 6.41
CA GLY A 45 14.87 8.73 6.35
C GLY A 45 14.23 9.52 5.22
N THR A 46 13.14 9.02 4.67
CA THR A 46 12.41 9.65 3.56
C THR A 46 11.42 10.73 3.99
N TYR A 47 11.42 11.07 5.29
CA TYR A 47 10.56 12.08 5.90
C TYR A 47 11.21 12.65 7.17
N LEU A 48 10.72 13.82 7.58
CA LEU A 48 11.10 14.52 8.81
C LEU A 48 9.89 14.57 9.74
N GLN A 49 9.97 13.86 10.87
CA GLN A 49 8.89 13.80 11.84
C GLN A 49 8.98 14.92 12.87
N VAL A 50 7.84 15.57 13.12
CA VAL A 50 7.69 16.57 14.19
C VAL A 50 6.45 16.24 15.01
N ASP A 51 6.67 15.94 16.29
CA ASP A 51 5.62 15.76 17.29
C ASP A 51 6.15 16.08 18.71
N ASN A 52 5.43 15.66 19.76
CA ASN A 52 5.82 15.92 21.16
C ASN A 52 7.10 15.20 21.62
N GLN A 53 7.64 14.27 20.82
CA GLN A 53 8.82 13.46 21.12
C GLN A 53 9.92 13.58 20.07
N ASP A 54 9.57 14.08 18.89
CA ASP A 54 10.42 14.08 17.71
C ASP A 54 10.58 15.51 17.14
N ASP A 55 11.82 15.86 16.79
CA ASP A 55 12.18 17.18 16.25
C ASP A 55 12.91 17.04 14.90
N ALA A 56 12.62 17.93 13.95
CA ALA A 56 13.30 17.99 12.66
C ALA A 56 14.44 19.02 12.65
N TYR A 57 15.51 18.74 11.90
CA TYR A 57 16.70 19.56 11.76
C TYR A 57 17.03 19.74 10.27
N LEU A 58 17.37 20.96 9.88
CA LEU A 58 17.65 21.34 8.49
C LEU A 58 18.87 22.25 8.42
N LYS A 59 19.74 22.07 7.43
CA LYS A 59 20.92 22.91 7.22
C LYS A 59 21.09 23.24 5.75
N PHE A 60 21.33 24.52 5.45
CA PHE A 60 21.43 25.05 4.09
C PHE A 60 22.81 25.65 3.81
N ASP A 61 23.30 25.53 2.58
CA ASP A 61 24.56 26.13 2.13
C ASP A 61 24.33 27.52 1.51
N LEU A 62 24.60 28.54 2.31
CA LEU A 62 24.52 29.94 1.88
C LEU A 62 25.69 30.39 1.00
N SER A 63 26.71 29.56 0.75
CA SER A 63 27.84 29.92 -0.12
C SER A 63 27.42 30.12 -1.59
N THR A 64 26.24 29.62 -1.94
CA THR A 64 25.61 29.79 -3.26
C THR A 64 25.01 31.18 -3.48
N LEU A 65 24.88 32.00 -2.43
CA LEU A 65 24.47 33.39 -2.56
C LEU A 65 25.55 34.21 -3.28
N PRO A 66 25.20 35.28 -4.03
CA PRO A 66 26.17 36.11 -4.72
C PRO A 66 27.28 36.61 -3.78
N ALA A 67 28.53 36.55 -4.25
CA ALA A 67 29.67 36.94 -3.45
C ALA A 67 29.58 38.42 -3.01
N GLY A 68 29.81 38.68 -1.73
CA GLY A 68 29.84 40.05 -1.15
C GLY A 68 28.51 40.57 -0.62
N ILE A 69 27.43 39.78 -0.66
CA ILE A 69 26.13 40.15 -0.08
C ILE A 69 26.25 40.45 1.42
N GLN A 70 25.68 41.59 1.82
CA GLN A 70 25.59 42.03 3.20
C GLN A 70 24.22 41.66 3.81
N ALA A 71 24.16 41.46 5.12
CA ALA A 71 22.94 41.07 5.83
C ALA A 71 21.75 42.03 5.54
N ASN A 72 21.99 43.34 5.48
CA ASN A 72 20.95 44.34 5.20
C ASN A 72 20.40 44.30 3.76
N GLN A 73 21.02 43.53 2.86
CA GLN A 73 20.54 43.34 1.49
C GLN A 73 19.55 42.18 1.40
N VAL A 74 19.46 41.29 2.40
CA VAL A 74 18.40 40.29 2.46
C VAL A 74 17.10 40.97 2.85
N SER A 75 16.22 41.16 1.87
CA SER A 75 14.91 41.79 2.05
C SER A 75 13.88 40.82 2.64
N LYS A 76 14.00 39.53 2.32
CA LYS A 76 13.17 38.45 2.86
C LYS A 76 13.88 37.10 2.73
N ALA A 77 13.74 36.23 3.71
CA ALA A 77 14.11 34.82 3.58
C ALA A 77 13.01 33.92 4.11
N THR A 78 12.65 32.91 3.33
CA THR A 78 11.46 32.07 3.57
C THR A 78 11.84 30.60 3.50
N LEU A 79 11.57 29.86 4.57
CA LEU A 79 11.67 28.40 4.61
C LEU A 79 10.33 27.80 4.16
N ARG A 80 10.37 26.83 3.26
CA ARG A 80 9.18 26.11 2.78
C ARG A 80 9.33 24.63 3.10
N LEU A 81 8.36 24.07 3.80
CA LEU A 81 8.28 22.64 4.14
C LEU A 81 7.01 22.02 3.58
N PHE A 82 7.13 20.90 2.89
CA PHE A 82 5.97 20.20 2.33
C PHE A 82 5.40 19.20 3.34
N VAL A 83 4.11 19.33 3.64
CA VAL A 83 3.39 18.43 4.56
C VAL A 83 3.03 17.14 3.82
N ASN A 84 3.85 16.11 3.97
CA ASN A 84 3.64 14.80 3.37
C ASN A 84 2.49 14.04 4.06
N HIS A 85 2.47 14.05 5.39
CA HIS A 85 1.42 13.42 6.18
C HIS A 85 1.08 14.25 7.41
N LEU A 86 -0.20 14.30 7.78
CA LEU A 86 -0.67 15.04 8.95
C LEU A 86 -1.63 14.16 9.76
N THR A 87 -1.20 13.74 10.95
CA THR A 87 -2.01 12.94 11.87
C THR A 87 -2.85 13.84 12.78
N THR A 88 -2.22 14.87 13.35
CA THR A 88 -2.88 15.83 14.24
C THR A 88 -2.49 17.24 13.81
N PRO A 89 -3.45 18.07 13.35
CA PRO A 89 -3.23 19.48 13.10
C PRO A 89 -2.75 20.21 14.36
N GLY A 90 -1.84 21.17 14.20
CA GLY A 90 -1.32 21.92 15.34
C GLY A 90 -0.26 22.92 14.95
N LEU A 91 0.35 23.52 15.96
CA LEU A 91 1.39 24.53 15.79
C LEU A 91 2.76 23.86 15.74
N VAL A 92 3.72 24.46 15.04
CA VAL A 92 5.15 24.13 15.10
C VAL A 92 5.96 25.39 15.39
N ASP A 93 7.03 25.25 16.17
CA ASP A 93 7.98 26.30 16.50
C ASP A 93 9.28 26.13 15.72
N LEU A 94 9.91 27.25 15.36
CA LEU A 94 11.22 27.31 14.72
C LEU A 94 12.29 27.73 15.74
N TYR A 95 13.47 27.14 15.63
CA TYR A 95 14.61 27.46 16.49
C TYR A 95 15.88 27.53 15.66
N GLN A 96 16.82 28.38 16.10
CA GLN A 96 18.17 28.38 15.55
C GLN A 96 19.00 27.32 16.29
N VAL A 97 19.69 26.46 15.54
CA VAL A 97 20.57 25.44 16.11
C VAL A 97 21.87 26.09 16.61
N GLY A 98 22.29 25.72 17.83
CA GLY A 98 23.41 26.33 18.55
C GLY A 98 24.76 25.61 18.40
N GLY A 99 24.79 24.42 17.80
CA GLY A 99 26.02 23.62 17.66
C GLY A 99 26.06 22.82 16.35
N ALA A 100 27.28 22.46 15.94
CA ALA A 100 27.50 21.68 14.72
C ALA A 100 26.87 20.29 14.81
N TRP A 101 26.34 19.82 13.69
CA TRP A 101 25.80 18.47 13.51
C TRP A 101 25.96 18.05 12.04
N SER A 102 25.81 16.75 11.79
CA SER A 102 25.77 16.14 10.45
C SER A 102 24.66 15.10 10.38
N GLU A 103 24.07 14.94 9.21
CA GLU A 103 23.04 13.92 8.97
C GLU A 103 23.60 12.49 8.96
N GLY A 104 24.86 12.32 8.56
CA GLY A 104 25.50 11.02 8.35
C GLY A 104 26.71 10.77 9.24
N GLY A 105 27.12 9.50 9.30
CA GLY A 105 28.35 9.05 9.96
C GLY A 105 28.18 8.56 11.42
N ALA A 106 29.26 8.04 12.01
CA ALA A 106 29.28 7.49 13.37
C ALA A 106 29.05 8.52 14.49
N SER A 107 29.06 9.81 14.15
CA SER A 107 28.75 10.94 15.02
C SER A 107 27.58 11.78 14.51
N GLY A 108 26.76 11.19 13.62
CA GLY A 108 25.58 11.87 13.09
C GLY A 108 24.54 12.12 14.20
N ILE A 109 23.64 13.06 13.91
CA ILE A 109 22.66 13.53 14.88
C ILE A 109 21.75 12.40 15.39
N THR A 110 21.56 12.34 16.70
CA THR A 110 20.57 11.48 17.38
C THR A 110 19.94 12.31 18.49
N TYR A 111 18.86 11.82 19.11
CA TYR A 111 18.26 12.53 20.24
C TYR A 111 19.25 12.80 21.38
N ASN A 112 20.08 11.81 21.74
CA ASN A 112 21.07 11.94 22.81
C ASN A 112 22.21 12.91 22.50
N PHE A 113 22.47 13.15 21.21
CA PHE A 113 23.55 14.01 20.74
C PHE A 113 23.03 15.23 19.97
N ALA A 114 21.75 15.57 20.12
CA ALA A 114 21.15 16.71 19.47
C ALA A 114 21.75 18.01 20.04
N PRO A 115 22.20 18.95 19.18
CA PRO A 115 22.73 20.22 19.64
C PRO A 115 21.66 21.06 20.35
N THR A 116 22.10 21.90 21.29
CA THR A 116 21.22 22.90 21.91
C THR A 116 20.69 23.86 20.86
N SER A 117 19.53 24.46 21.12
CA SER A 117 18.90 25.43 20.22
C SER A 117 18.60 26.73 20.98
N SER A 118 18.28 27.80 20.23
CA SER A 118 17.79 29.06 20.79
C SER A 118 16.43 28.89 21.51
N GLY A 119 15.84 30.00 21.97
CA GLY A 119 14.38 30.04 22.19
C GLY A 119 13.60 30.03 20.86
N PRO A 120 12.26 29.88 20.90
CA PRO A 120 11.42 29.91 19.72
C PRO A 120 11.57 31.22 18.94
N MET A 121 11.65 31.11 17.63
CA MET A 121 11.78 32.23 16.69
C MET A 121 10.39 32.73 16.31
N GLY A 122 9.94 33.81 16.93
CA GLY A 122 8.68 34.46 16.58
C GLY A 122 7.45 33.68 17.03
N THR A 123 6.35 33.81 16.27
CA THR A 123 5.08 33.13 16.57
C THR A 123 5.05 31.73 15.96
N PRO A 124 4.47 30.72 16.65
CA PRO A 124 4.32 29.38 16.11
C PRO A 124 3.52 29.35 14.79
N TYR A 125 3.84 28.41 13.90
CA TYR A 125 3.24 28.26 12.58
C TYR A 125 2.16 27.17 12.59
N MET A 126 0.98 27.47 12.05
CA MET A 126 -0.11 26.49 11.99
C MET A 126 0.08 25.50 10.84
N VAL A 127 0.02 24.22 11.15
CA VAL A 127 0.01 23.11 10.20
C VAL A 127 -1.35 22.42 10.27
N SER A 128 -2.15 22.54 9.20
CA SER A 128 -3.55 22.10 9.20
C SER A 128 -3.98 21.29 7.98
N THR A 129 -3.17 21.25 6.93
CA THR A 129 -3.54 20.65 5.64
C THR A 129 -2.41 19.77 5.12
N VAL A 130 -2.72 18.53 4.73
CA VAL A 130 -1.79 17.61 4.04
C VAL A 130 -1.61 18.01 2.57
N ASN A 131 -0.51 17.63 1.94
CA ASN A 131 -0.15 18.02 0.58
C ASN A 131 -0.11 19.54 0.37
N SER A 132 0.38 20.26 1.38
CA SER A 132 0.47 21.72 1.36
C SER A 132 1.84 22.18 1.84
N TRP A 133 2.24 23.39 1.41
CA TRP A 133 3.46 24.02 1.86
C TRP A 133 3.20 24.85 3.12
N VAL A 134 3.98 24.59 4.18
CA VAL A 134 4.11 25.49 5.32
C VAL A 134 5.26 26.45 5.01
N VAL A 135 4.96 27.74 5.09
CA VAL A 135 5.86 28.82 4.68
C VAL A 135 6.21 29.63 5.92
N MET A 136 7.49 29.64 6.29
CA MET A 136 7.99 30.20 7.53
C MET A 136 9.01 31.31 7.27
N ASP A 137 8.92 32.41 8.02
CA ASP A 137 9.86 33.54 7.90
C ASP A 137 11.13 33.26 8.72
N VAL A 138 12.27 33.24 8.02
CA VAL A 138 13.60 33.02 8.60
C VAL A 138 14.56 34.17 8.26
N THR A 139 14.03 35.32 7.84
CA THR A 139 14.78 36.51 7.40
C THR A 139 15.84 36.91 8.42
N SER A 140 15.46 37.05 9.69
CA SER A 140 16.35 37.50 10.75
C SER A 140 17.52 36.54 11.00
N VAL A 141 17.32 35.23 10.85
CA VAL A 141 18.36 34.22 11.05
C VAL A 141 19.32 34.17 9.87
N VAL A 142 18.81 34.25 8.64
CA VAL A 142 19.67 34.34 7.45
C VAL A 142 20.52 35.61 7.50
N GLN A 143 19.96 36.74 7.92
CA GLN A 143 20.70 37.99 8.17
C GLN A 143 21.74 37.84 9.29
N ALA A 144 21.43 37.11 10.36
CA ALA A 144 22.38 36.83 11.43
C ALA A 144 23.56 35.97 10.95
N TRP A 145 23.30 34.96 10.11
CA TRP A 145 24.35 34.12 9.51
C TRP A 145 25.27 34.93 8.60
N LEU A 146 24.71 35.80 7.75
CA LEU A 146 25.49 36.68 6.88
C LEU A 146 26.27 37.78 7.63
N SER A 147 25.87 38.10 8.87
CA SER A 147 26.58 39.06 9.73
C SER A 147 27.61 38.40 10.66
N GLY A 148 27.88 37.10 10.49
CA GLY A 148 28.98 36.39 11.15
C GLY A 148 28.56 35.39 12.23
N THR A 149 27.26 35.17 12.44
CA THR A 149 26.78 34.08 13.30
C THR A 149 27.03 32.73 12.60
N PRO A 150 27.58 31.71 13.28
CA PRO A 150 27.73 30.39 12.69
C PRO A 150 26.38 29.81 12.21
N ASN A 151 26.38 29.31 10.98
CA ASN A 151 25.22 28.60 10.41
C ASN A 151 25.29 27.11 10.78
N TYR A 152 24.50 26.74 11.79
CA TYR A 152 24.26 25.34 12.15
C TYR A 152 22.87 24.86 11.76
N GLY A 153 22.10 25.64 11.00
CA GLY A 153 20.76 25.27 10.57
C GLY A 153 19.63 25.60 11.54
N LEU A 154 18.47 25.03 11.27
CA LEU A 154 17.19 25.26 11.92
C LEU A 154 16.66 23.97 12.53
N ARG A 155 15.98 24.10 13.67
CA ARG A 155 15.20 23.01 14.29
C ARG A 155 13.72 23.38 14.25
N ILE A 156 12.89 22.39 13.95
CA ILE A 156 11.43 22.48 13.97
C ILE A 156 10.90 21.51 15.02
N ALA A 157 10.12 22.01 15.96
CA ALA A 157 9.59 21.22 17.06
C ALA A 157 8.10 21.49 17.28
N ALA A 158 7.38 20.52 17.85
CA ALA A 158 6.05 20.77 18.37
C ALA A 158 6.14 21.59 19.68
N PRO A 159 5.34 22.66 19.84
CA PRO A 159 5.05 23.17 21.17
C PRO A 159 4.27 22.10 21.95
N ALA A 160 4.14 22.25 23.26
CA ALA A 160 3.52 21.25 24.14
C ALA A 160 2.09 20.76 23.77
N SER A 161 1.39 21.42 22.82
CA SER A 161 0.15 20.96 22.21
C SER A 161 0.43 20.16 20.93
N GLY A 162 0.21 18.85 21.00
CA GLY A 162 0.72 17.84 20.07
C GLY A 162 0.19 17.88 18.63
N VAL A 163 0.87 18.65 17.78
CA VAL A 163 0.94 18.39 16.35
C VAL A 163 1.63 17.04 16.12
N SER A 164 1.22 16.32 15.08
CA SER A 164 1.95 15.15 14.58
C SER A 164 1.95 15.21 13.08
N VAL A 165 3.10 15.57 12.53
CA VAL A 165 3.30 15.86 11.11
C VAL A 165 4.56 15.18 10.60
N LEU A 166 4.49 14.67 9.37
CA LEU A 166 5.65 14.25 8.58
C LEU A 166 5.84 15.25 7.45
N PHE A 167 6.97 15.94 7.45
CA PHE A 167 7.42 16.72 6.29
C PHE A 167 8.25 15.85 5.36
N ASP A 168 8.33 16.23 4.10
CA ASP A 168 9.29 15.61 3.19
C ASP A 168 10.74 15.89 3.63
N SER A 169 11.59 14.86 3.56
CA SER A 169 13.04 15.01 3.58
C SER A 169 13.58 15.13 2.16
N LYS A 170 14.87 15.41 2.01
CA LYS A 170 15.54 15.37 0.70
C LYS A 170 15.62 13.97 0.10
N GLU A 171 15.54 12.92 0.90
CA GLU A 171 15.44 11.52 0.46
C GLU A 171 14.00 11.10 0.11
N SER A 172 13.02 12.00 0.22
CA SER A 172 11.62 11.66 -0.09
C SER A 172 11.45 11.23 -1.56
N THR A 173 10.98 10.00 -1.74
CA THR A 173 10.67 9.39 -3.05
C THR A 173 9.17 9.33 -3.34
N SER A 174 8.33 9.72 -2.38
CA SER A 174 6.87 9.64 -2.48
C SER A 174 6.28 10.89 -3.14
N THR A 175 6.69 12.07 -2.67
CA THR A 175 6.21 13.36 -3.17
C THR A 175 7.36 14.24 -3.69
N SER A 176 8.61 13.94 -3.31
CA SER A 176 9.85 14.56 -3.80
C SER A 176 9.91 16.08 -3.66
N HIS A 177 9.36 16.63 -2.57
CA HIS A 177 9.44 18.05 -2.24
C HIS A 177 10.40 18.31 -1.06
N ALA A 178 11.71 18.31 -1.32
CA ALA A 178 12.70 18.61 -0.29
C ALA A 178 12.47 20.01 0.35
N PRO A 179 12.86 20.22 1.61
CA PRO A 179 12.83 21.54 2.24
C PRO A 179 13.58 22.60 1.42
N GLU A 180 12.95 23.76 1.20
CA GLU A 180 13.52 24.85 0.39
C GLU A 180 13.73 26.11 1.22
N LEU A 181 14.87 26.78 1.01
CA LEU A 181 15.12 28.12 1.53
C LEU A 181 15.15 29.10 0.36
N GLN A 182 14.25 30.08 0.35
CA GLN A 182 14.21 31.14 -0.66
C GLN A 182 14.72 32.45 -0.06
N VAL A 183 15.69 33.10 -0.70
CA VAL A 183 16.30 34.36 -0.23
C VAL A 183 16.10 35.44 -1.28
N GLU A 184 15.37 36.50 -0.91
CA GLU A 184 15.13 37.69 -1.73
C GLU A 184 16.11 38.80 -1.37
N LEU A 185 16.90 39.24 -2.34
CA LEU A 185 17.91 40.28 -2.18
C LEU A 185 17.41 41.63 -2.73
N SER A 186 17.81 42.70 -2.05
CA SER A 186 17.59 44.09 -2.43
C SER A 186 18.91 44.72 -2.90
N GLY A 187 18.93 45.24 -4.14
CA GLY A 187 20.10 45.92 -4.72
C GLY A 187 19.90 47.44 -4.90
N PRO A 188 20.97 48.26 -4.92
CA PRO A 188 20.88 49.65 -5.34
C PRO A 188 20.65 49.75 -6.86
N ALA A 189 19.89 50.77 -7.29
CA ALA A 189 19.73 51.12 -8.70
C ALA A 189 21.11 51.45 -9.33
N GLY A 190 21.38 50.93 -10.54
CA GLY A 190 22.60 51.25 -11.28
C GLY A 190 22.74 52.75 -11.56
N PRO A 191 23.97 53.27 -11.75
CA PRO A 191 24.22 54.70 -11.89
C PRO A 191 23.46 55.30 -13.08
N ALA A 192 22.85 56.46 -12.88
CA ALA A 192 22.21 57.25 -13.93
C ALA A 192 23.23 57.62 -15.01
N GLY A 193 22.89 57.35 -16.29
CA GLY A 193 23.72 57.73 -17.43
C GLY A 193 23.92 59.26 -17.49
N ALA A 194 25.12 59.69 -17.86
CA ALA A 194 25.51 61.10 -17.86
C ALA A 194 24.57 61.98 -18.71
N THR A 195 24.13 63.10 -18.13
CA THR A 195 23.33 64.13 -18.81
C THR A 195 24.11 64.72 -19.98
N GLY A 196 23.63 64.52 -21.21
CA GLY A 196 24.19 65.17 -22.41
C GLY A 196 23.96 66.68 -22.38
N GLN A 197 24.97 67.45 -22.82
CA GLN A 197 24.87 68.92 -22.91
C GLN A 197 23.77 69.36 -23.88
N GLN A 198 22.96 70.33 -23.45
CA GLN A 198 21.92 70.97 -24.24
C GLN A 198 22.54 71.89 -25.31
N GLY A 199 22.38 71.53 -26.59
CA GLY A 199 22.73 72.39 -27.74
C GLY A 199 21.57 73.33 -28.14
N PRO A 200 21.86 74.54 -28.63
CA PRO A 200 20.82 75.50 -29.04
C PRO A 200 20.20 75.16 -30.40
N THR A 201 18.89 75.38 -30.49
CA THR A 201 18.04 75.13 -31.67
C THR A 201 18.44 75.98 -32.89
N GLY A 202 18.74 75.32 -34.01
CA GLY A 202 18.89 75.93 -35.33
C GLY A 202 17.64 75.74 -36.21
N ALA A 203 17.36 76.73 -37.08
CA ALA A 203 16.17 76.78 -37.93
C ALA A 203 16.19 75.77 -39.10
N THR A 204 15.00 75.26 -39.43
CA THR A 204 14.73 74.23 -40.45
C THR A 204 15.06 74.69 -41.87
N GLY A 205 15.98 73.98 -42.54
CA GLY A 205 16.22 74.06 -43.99
C GLY A 205 15.39 73.05 -44.78
N ALA A 206 15.10 73.36 -46.05
CA ALA A 206 14.13 72.66 -46.90
C ALA A 206 14.46 71.18 -47.19
N GLN A 207 13.39 70.38 -47.29
CA GLN A 207 13.37 68.94 -47.54
C GLN A 207 13.91 68.56 -48.93
N GLY A 208 14.99 67.78 -48.98
CA GLY A 208 15.45 67.09 -50.19
C GLY A 208 14.68 65.78 -50.43
N PRO A 209 14.55 65.31 -51.68
CA PRO A 209 13.71 64.16 -52.03
C PRO A 209 14.20 62.84 -51.42
N ALA A 210 13.25 61.99 -51.05
CA ALA A 210 13.47 60.73 -50.36
C ALA A 210 14.18 59.69 -51.25
N GLY A 211 15.31 59.15 -50.76
CA GLY A 211 15.82 57.84 -51.16
C GLY A 211 15.12 56.74 -50.35
N PRO A 212 14.83 55.56 -50.91
CA PRO A 212 13.97 54.59 -50.28
C PRO A 212 14.74 53.81 -49.21
N ASN A 213 14.41 54.00 -47.95
CA ASN A 213 14.41 52.90 -46.99
C ASN A 213 13.51 53.24 -45.79
N THR A 214 12.33 52.64 -45.81
CA THR A 214 11.30 52.75 -44.79
C THR A 214 11.68 51.98 -43.55
N LEU A 215 11.97 52.66 -42.44
CA LEU A 215 11.61 52.17 -41.11
C LEU A 215 11.04 53.33 -40.30
N ALA A 216 9.73 53.24 -40.05
CA ALA A 216 8.95 54.22 -39.31
C ALA A 216 9.42 54.32 -37.84
N SER A 217 9.85 55.52 -37.45
CA SER A 217 9.93 55.94 -36.06
C SER A 217 8.52 56.29 -35.57
N GLY A 218 7.92 55.35 -34.85
CA GLY A 218 6.76 55.56 -34.00
C GLY A 218 7.15 55.07 -32.61
N VAL A 219 7.06 55.96 -31.63
CA VAL A 219 7.26 55.71 -30.21
C VAL A 219 6.46 54.48 -29.78
N VAL A 220 7.13 53.49 -29.18
CA VAL A 220 6.45 52.49 -28.34
C VAL A 220 6.98 52.67 -26.92
N THR A 221 6.08 53.10 -26.05
CA THR A 221 6.18 52.95 -24.60
C THR A 221 6.36 51.47 -24.25
N ALA A 222 7.43 51.13 -23.52
CA ALA A 222 7.88 49.77 -23.13
C ALA A 222 8.59 48.95 -24.25
N PRO A 223 9.55 48.07 -23.91
CA PRO A 223 10.22 47.22 -24.90
C PRO A 223 9.18 46.30 -25.54
N SER A 224 8.73 46.65 -26.75
CA SER A 224 7.93 45.74 -27.56
C SER A 224 8.89 44.97 -28.46
N LEU A 225 8.93 43.65 -28.28
CA LEU A 225 9.35 42.74 -29.33
C LEU A 225 8.42 43.01 -30.53
N LYS A 226 8.90 43.74 -31.55
CA LYS A 226 8.14 43.90 -32.80
C LYS A 226 8.14 42.56 -33.52
N PHE A 227 7.02 41.88 -33.39
CA PHE A 227 6.72 40.65 -34.11
C PHE A 227 6.32 40.98 -35.55
N ALA A 228 7.04 40.42 -36.52
CA ALA A 228 6.74 40.63 -37.93
C ALA A 228 5.31 40.20 -38.24
N ALA A 229 4.62 40.92 -39.14
CA ALA A 229 3.32 40.52 -39.69
C ALA A 229 3.41 39.27 -40.60
N ASP A 230 4.53 38.55 -40.54
CA ASP A 230 4.74 37.30 -41.22
C ASP A 230 3.98 36.20 -40.49
N LEU A 231 2.70 36.04 -40.85
CA LEU A 231 1.85 34.94 -40.40
C LEU A 231 2.37 33.57 -40.87
N SER A 232 3.40 33.52 -41.74
CA SER A 232 3.94 32.28 -42.26
C SER A 232 5.09 31.72 -41.43
N THR A 233 5.93 32.56 -40.79
CA THR A 233 7.02 32.11 -39.91
C THR A 233 7.38 33.14 -38.83
N GLY A 234 7.38 32.77 -37.54
CA GLY A 234 7.85 33.62 -36.44
C GLY A 234 6.93 33.67 -35.21
N LEU A 235 7.27 34.53 -34.25
CA LEU A 235 6.40 34.90 -33.11
C LEU A 235 5.54 36.10 -33.53
N PHE A 236 4.23 36.07 -33.30
CA PHE A 236 3.24 37.09 -33.71
C PHE A 236 2.05 37.17 -32.76
N LEU A 237 1.26 38.26 -32.87
CA LEU A 237 0.05 38.46 -32.07
C LEU A 237 -1.15 37.85 -32.80
N VAL A 238 -1.91 37.01 -32.09
CA VAL A 238 -3.15 36.38 -32.62
C VAL A 238 -4.40 37.14 -32.15
N GLY A 239 -4.22 38.19 -31.36
CA GLY A 239 -5.28 39.04 -30.83
C GLY A 239 -4.76 40.01 -29.76
N PRO A 240 -5.64 40.82 -29.13
CA PRO A 240 -5.24 41.81 -28.11
C PRO A 240 -4.64 41.19 -26.84
N HIS A 241 -4.75 39.87 -26.68
CA HIS A 241 -4.45 39.14 -25.45
C HIS A 241 -3.79 37.77 -25.70
N ALA A 242 -3.17 37.57 -26.88
CA ALA A 242 -2.52 36.31 -27.20
C ALA A 242 -1.30 36.48 -28.12
N MET A 243 -0.24 35.75 -27.83
CA MET A 243 1.00 35.67 -28.63
C MET A 243 1.21 34.23 -29.10
N ALA A 244 1.57 34.01 -30.36
CA ALA A 244 1.84 32.68 -30.90
C ALA A 244 3.12 32.59 -31.71
N VAL A 245 3.72 31.40 -31.76
CA VAL A 245 4.83 31.05 -32.66
C VAL A 245 4.28 30.17 -33.80
N ALA A 246 4.51 30.54 -35.05
CA ALA A 246 4.17 29.75 -36.23
C ALA A 246 5.39 29.42 -37.08
N SER A 247 5.29 28.32 -37.81
CA SER A 247 6.21 27.96 -38.91
C SER A 247 5.41 27.28 -40.01
N GLY A 248 5.49 27.81 -41.23
CA GLY A 248 4.68 27.38 -42.37
C GLY A 248 3.20 27.75 -42.30
N GLY A 249 2.82 28.79 -41.57
CA GLY A 249 1.43 29.27 -41.49
C GLY A 249 0.50 28.54 -40.51
N MET A 250 1.04 27.65 -39.66
CA MET A 250 0.29 27.01 -38.57
C MET A 250 0.82 27.43 -37.21
N ASP A 251 -0.08 27.83 -36.30
CA ASP A 251 0.21 28.10 -34.90
C ASP A 251 0.78 26.83 -34.26
N ARG A 252 1.94 26.92 -33.58
CA ARG A 252 2.60 25.80 -32.91
C ARG A 252 2.60 25.92 -31.40
N MET A 253 2.54 27.15 -30.89
CA MET A 253 2.48 27.46 -29.47
C MET A 253 1.81 28.82 -29.31
N GLN A 254 0.77 28.94 -28.50
CA GLN A 254 0.04 30.17 -28.19
C GLN A 254 0.00 30.38 -26.67
N PHE A 255 0.43 31.55 -26.21
CA PHE A 255 0.25 32.02 -24.84
C PHE A 255 -0.98 32.91 -24.79
N ARG A 256 -1.92 32.59 -23.91
CA ARG A 256 -3.20 33.28 -23.76
C ARG A 256 -3.23 34.07 -22.45
N ALA A 257 -3.95 35.19 -22.43
CA ALA A 257 -4.01 36.06 -21.25
C ALA A 257 -4.82 35.49 -20.07
N ASP A 258 -5.56 34.39 -20.28
CA ASP A 258 -6.16 33.58 -19.22
C ASP A 258 -5.12 32.73 -18.47
N GLY A 259 -3.87 32.69 -18.95
CA GLY A 259 -2.77 31.92 -18.38
C GLY A 259 -2.50 30.61 -19.11
N ASP A 260 -3.34 30.24 -20.09
CA ASP A 260 -3.20 28.98 -20.83
C ASP A 260 -2.08 29.05 -21.89
N ILE A 261 -1.40 27.92 -22.09
CA ILE A 261 -0.44 27.70 -23.18
C ILE A 261 -0.99 26.59 -24.07
N ASP A 262 -1.42 26.94 -25.28
CA ASP A 262 -1.86 25.99 -26.30
C ASP A 262 -0.67 25.58 -27.18
N ILE A 263 -0.35 24.29 -27.27
CA ILE A 263 0.71 23.77 -28.15
C ILE A 263 0.04 22.88 -29.19
N SER A 264 -0.11 23.39 -30.41
CA SER A 264 -0.69 22.62 -31.51
C SER A 264 0.35 21.65 -32.09
N GLY A 265 0.35 20.41 -31.58
CA GLY A 265 1.13 19.28 -32.10
C GLY A 265 1.99 18.58 -31.04
N ASN A 266 2.98 17.82 -31.49
CA ASN A 266 3.84 17.01 -30.63
C ASN A 266 5.04 17.83 -30.14
N ILE A 267 5.33 17.80 -28.85
CA ILE A 267 6.63 18.23 -28.31
C ILE A 267 7.62 17.10 -28.56
N ARG A 268 8.77 17.44 -29.15
CA ARG A 268 9.84 16.49 -29.45
C ARG A 268 11.07 16.78 -28.60
N GLN A 269 11.72 15.73 -28.10
CA GLN A 269 13.01 15.81 -27.40
C GLN A 269 14.07 15.15 -28.29
N LEU A 270 15.12 15.89 -28.68
CA LEU A 270 16.19 15.41 -29.57
C LEU A 270 15.72 14.82 -30.91
N GLY A 271 14.57 15.27 -31.43
CA GLY A 271 13.99 14.79 -32.69
C GLY A 271 12.90 13.73 -32.54
N GLU A 272 12.78 13.12 -31.36
CA GLU A 272 11.77 12.08 -31.08
C GLU A 272 10.53 12.64 -30.38
N PRO A 273 9.31 12.13 -30.65
CA PRO A 273 8.11 12.50 -29.91
C PRO A 273 8.28 12.27 -28.40
N PHE A 274 7.92 13.27 -27.61
CA PHE A 274 8.04 13.24 -26.14
C PHE A 274 6.69 13.48 -25.47
N LEU A 275 6.00 14.58 -25.80
CA LEU A 275 4.62 14.83 -25.36
C LEU A 275 3.73 14.94 -26.59
N TYR A 276 2.79 14.01 -26.75
CA TYR A 276 1.97 13.95 -27.95
C TYR A 276 0.63 13.24 -27.70
N ALA A 277 -0.35 13.62 -28.52
CA ALA A 277 -1.68 13.05 -28.57
C ALA A 277 -2.05 12.86 -30.06
N PHE A 278 -2.48 11.66 -30.44
CA PHE A 278 -2.81 11.30 -31.82
C PHE A 278 -3.76 10.09 -31.79
N GLY A 279 -4.67 9.97 -32.76
CA GLY A 279 -5.81 9.05 -32.59
C GLY A 279 -6.74 9.52 -31.45
N GLY A 280 -8.02 9.17 -31.50
CA GLY A 280 -9.02 9.71 -30.58
C GLY A 280 -8.63 9.56 -29.10
N GLY A 281 -8.26 10.66 -28.44
CA GLY A 281 -8.08 10.74 -26.99
C GLY A 281 -6.91 9.95 -26.37
N ASN A 282 -5.83 9.67 -27.12
CA ASN A 282 -4.60 9.17 -26.53
C ASN A 282 -3.80 10.30 -25.84
N LEU A 283 -3.13 10.00 -24.73
CA LEU A 283 -2.15 10.85 -24.06
C LEU A 283 -0.82 10.12 -23.95
N THR A 284 0.26 10.71 -24.44
CA THR A 284 1.59 10.09 -24.38
C THR A 284 2.66 11.05 -23.88
N VAL A 285 3.45 10.60 -22.90
CA VAL A 285 4.54 11.31 -22.24
C VAL A 285 5.76 10.40 -22.14
N GLY A 286 6.90 10.81 -22.68
CA GLY A 286 8.18 10.10 -22.58
C GLY A 286 8.72 9.61 -23.92
N PRO A 287 10.04 9.44 -24.04
CA PRO A 287 10.68 9.03 -25.29
C PRO A 287 10.36 7.57 -25.63
N THR A 288 10.37 7.26 -26.93
CA THR A 288 10.17 5.90 -27.48
C THR A 288 8.92 5.20 -26.94
N SER A 289 7.89 5.97 -26.63
CA SER A 289 6.57 5.50 -26.20
C SER A 289 5.70 5.18 -27.44
N MET A 290 4.37 5.09 -27.28
CA MET A 290 3.41 4.73 -28.33
C MET A 290 3.74 5.21 -29.75
N PRO A 291 3.86 4.32 -30.74
CA PRO A 291 4.23 4.73 -32.10
C PRO A 291 3.12 5.57 -32.74
N LEU A 292 3.48 6.66 -33.43
CA LEU A 292 2.53 7.55 -34.15
C LEU A 292 1.70 6.85 -35.24
N THR A 293 2.08 5.62 -35.61
CA THR A 293 1.36 4.76 -36.55
C THR A 293 0.25 3.93 -35.91
N ALA A 294 0.14 3.93 -34.57
CA ALA A 294 -0.94 3.24 -33.88
C ALA A 294 -2.30 3.86 -34.24
N THR A 295 -3.31 3.02 -34.46
CA THR A 295 -4.69 3.43 -34.72
C THR A 295 -5.60 3.28 -33.50
N GLY A 296 -5.09 2.70 -32.41
CA GLY A 296 -5.81 2.56 -31.14
C GLY A 296 -6.16 3.91 -30.52
N VAL A 297 -7.22 3.94 -29.71
CA VAL A 297 -7.78 5.16 -29.11
C VAL A 297 -7.86 5.07 -27.58
N LEU A 298 -7.94 6.22 -26.92
CA LEU A 298 -8.17 6.34 -25.46
C LEU A 298 -7.10 5.67 -24.57
N ASN A 299 -5.84 5.68 -25.00
CA ASN A 299 -4.71 5.15 -24.25
C ASN A 299 -3.96 6.25 -23.49
N THR A 300 -3.45 5.94 -22.29
CA THR A 300 -2.53 6.79 -21.51
C THR A 300 -1.18 6.09 -21.42
N ALA A 301 -0.12 6.70 -21.92
CA ALA A 301 1.24 6.17 -21.91
C ALA A 301 2.19 7.17 -21.26
N MET A 302 2.80 6.83 -20.12
CA MET A 302 3.74 7.71 -19.42
C MET A 302 4.99 6.96 -18.98
N GLY A 303 6.13 7.26 -19.61
CA GLY A 303 7.42 6.62 -19.34
C GLY A 303 8.18 6.30 -20.61
N VAL A 304 9.36 5.70 -20.44
CA VAL A 304 10.20 5.26 -21.57
C VAL A 304 9.75 3.88 -22.05
N GLY A 305 9.55 3.71 -23.35
CA GLY A 305 9.23 2.38 -23.93
C GLY A 305 7.80 1.88 -23.67
N VAL A 306 6.94 2.74 -23.12
CA VAL A 306 5.56 2.39 -22.77
C VAL A 306 4.70 2.22 -24.01
N LEU A 307 3.94 1.13 -24.09
CA LEU A 307 3.05 0.81 -25.22
C LEU A 307 3.75 0.91 -26.60
N HIS A 308 5.05 0.63 -26.64
CA HIS A 308 5.90 0.80 -27.83
C HIS A 308 5.46 -0.05 -29.03
N SER A 309 4.81 -1.19 -28.78
CA SER A 309 4.36 -2.12 -29.84
C SER A 309 2.89 -1.97 -30.21
N LEU A 310 2.19 -0.95 -29.68
CA LEU A 310 0.76 -0.81 -29.88
C LEU A 310 0.41 -0.53 -31.35
N THR A 311 -0.52 -1.31 -31.88
CA THR A 311 -1.07 -1.14 -33.23
C THR A 311 -2.53 -0.70 -33.17
N THR A 312 -3.42 -1.50 -32.57
CA THR A 312 -4.88 -1.30 -32.58
C THR A 312 -5.54 -1.27 -31.21
N GLY A 313 -4.80 -1.60 -30.13
CA GLY A 313 -5.37 -1.70 -28.78
C GLY A 313 -5.89 -0.37 -28.23
N GLU A 314 -6.95 -0.44 -27.43
CA GLU A 314 -7.70 0.72 -26.94
C GLU A 314 -7.84 0.70 -25.41
N LEU A 315 -8.10 1.87 -24.80
CA LEU A 315 -8.41 1.99 -23.37
C LEU A 315 -7.30 1.49 -22.42
N ASN A 316 -6.03 1.50 -22.84
CA ASN A 316 -4.92 1.07 -21.98
C ASN A 316 -4.35 2.24 -21.18
N THR A 317 -4.09 2.03 -19.88
CA THR A 317 -3.33 2.95 -19.04
C THR A 317 -1.99 2.32 -18.68
N ALA A 318 -0.89 2.96 -19.02
CA ALA A 318 0.45 2.44 -18.86
C ALA A 318 1.37 3.53 -18.31
N VAL A 319 1.92 3.32 -17.11
CA VAL A 319 2.76 4.29 -16.40
C VAL A 319 3.96 3.57 -15.80
N GLY A 320 5.18 3.94 -16.20
CA GLY A 320 6.42 3.33 -15.74
C GLY A 320 7.37 2.98 -16.90
N ASN A 321 8.61 2.60 -16.61
CA ASN A 321 9.52 2.15 -17.67
C ASN A 321 9.00 0.82 -18.27
N SER A 322 8.87 0.74 -19.59
CA SER A 322 8.47 -0.47 -20.33
C SER A 322 7.13 -1.10 -19.91
N ALA A 323 6.26 -0.34 -19.23
CA ALA A 323 4.90 -0.80 -18.91
C ALA A 323 4.11 -1.07 -20.21
N LEU A 324 3.48 -2.24 -20.32
CA LEU A 324 2.75 -2.69 -21.54
C LEU A 324 3.57 -2.60 -22.84
N GLN A 325 4.90 -2.72 -22.79
CA GLN A 325 5.79 -2.50 -23.95
C GLN A 325 5.43 -3.34 -25.19
N LEU A 326 5.08 -4.62 -25.00
CA LEU A 326 4.78 -5.56 -26.08
C LEU A 326 3.28 -5.64 -26.45
N ASN A 327 2.42 -4.81 -25.85
CA ASN A 327 0.98 -4.86 -26.13
C ASN A 327 0.70 -4.34 -27.54
N SER A 328 0.11 -5.20 -28.38
CA SER A 328 -0.11 -4.92 -29.80
C SER A 328 -1.56 -4.54 -30.12
N ASP A 329 -2.53 -5.29 -29.57
CA ASP A 329 -3.97 -5.15 -29.83
C ASP A 329 -4.84 -5.35 -28.57
N GLY A 330 -4.25 -5.69 -27.42
CA GLY A 330 -4.97 -5.85 -26.16
C GLY A 330 -5.61 -4.54 -25.69
N PHE A 331 -6.78 -4.64 -25.07
CA PHE A 331 -7.59 -3.49 -24.65
C PHE A 331 -7.89 -3.48 -23.15
N ALA A 332 -8.21 -2.29 -22.63
CA ALA A 332 -8.63 -2.08 -21.24
C ALA A 332 -7.66 -2.62 -20.19
N ASN A 333 -6.34 -2.55 -20.44
CA ASN A 333 -5.33 -2.92 -19.45
C ASN A 333 -4.86 -1.70 -18.65
N THR A 334 -4.60 -1.87 -17.35
CA THR A 334 -3.97 -0.87 -16.48
C THR A 334 -2.64 -1.43 -15.98
N ALA A 335 -1.53 -0.78 -16.31
CA ALA A 335 -0.18 -1.14 -15.89
C ALA A 335 0.51 0.06 -15.25
N VAL A 336 0.82 -0.03 -13.95
CA VAL A 336 1.48 1.04 -13.21
C VAL A 336 2.67 0.48 -12.45
N GLY A 337 3.87 0.81 -12.90
CA GLY A 337 5.15 0.29 -12.39
C GLY A 337 6.12 -0.03 -13.51
N ALA A 338 7.42 -0.07 -13.21
CA ALA A 338 8.40 -0.56 -14.17
C ALA A 338 8.12 -2.02 -14.55
N ASP A 339 8.14 -2.33 -15.83
CA ASP A 339 7.88 -3.67 -16.40
C ASP A 339 6.51 -4.29 -16.05
N ALA A 340 5.55 -3.49 -15.56
CA ALA A 340 4.19 -3.96 -15.32
C ALA A 340 3.54 -4.37 -16.66
N LEU A 341 3.05 -5.60 -16.77
CA LEU A 341 2.49 -6.19 -18.00
C LEU A 341 3.41 -6.07 -19.24
N ALA A 342 4.73 -6.05 -19.07
CA ALA A 342 5.69 -5.78 -20.16
C ALA A 342 5.52 -6.70 -21.38
N ALA A 343 5.30 -8.00 -21.17
CA ALA A 343 5.17 -9.01 -22.23
C ALA A 343 3.73 -9.30 -22.68
N ASN A 344 2.75 -8.48 -22.26
CA ASN A 344 1.36 -8.64 -22.69
C ASN A 344 1.26 -8.41 -24.20
N THR A 345 0.93 -9.43 -25.00
CA THR A 345 0.87 -9.29 -26.47
C THR A 345 -0.54 -9.02 -26.97
N HIS A 346 -1.52 -9.78 -26.46
CA HIS A 346 -2.93 -9.74 -26.87
C HIS A 346 -3.93 -9.68 -25.71
N ALA A 347 -3.46 -9.82 -24.46
CA ALA A 347 -4.36 -9.97 -23.35
C ALA A 347 -5.03 -8.65 -22.96
N SER A 348 -6.24 -8.77 -22.44
CA SER A 348 -7.14 -7.64 -22.19
C SER A 348 -7.70 -7.67 -20.78
N GLN A 349 -8.16 -6.52 -20.30
CA GLN A 349 -8.82 -6.37 -18.99
C GLN A 349 -7.94 -6.75 -17.80
N ASN A 350 -6.62 -6.60 -17.89
CA ASN A 350 -5.71 -6.83 -16.77
C ASN A 350 -5.42 -5.53 -16.02
N THR A 351 -5.37 -5.58 -14.69
CA THR A 351 -4.86 -4.51 -13.83
C THR A 351 -3.59 -5.00 -13.13
N ALA A 352 -2.46 -4.34 -13.33
CA ALA A 352 -1.18 -4.66 -12.73
C ALA A 352 -0.56 -3.39 -12.13
N VAL A 353 -0.49 -3.33 -10.81
CA VAL A 353 0.10 -2.20 -10.09
C VAL A 353 1.25 -2.69 -9.23
N GLY A 354 2.46 -2.25 -9.54
CA GLY A 354 3.70 -2.68 -8.91
C GLY A 354 4.78 -3.02 -9.94
N SER A 355 6.04 -2.85 -9.56
CA SER A 355 7.17 -3.19 -10.43
C SER A 355 7.19 -4.71 -10.72
N GLY A 356 7.26 -5.06 -12.01
CA GLY A 356 7.26 -6.43 -12.53
C GLY A 356 5.97 -7.23 -12.30
N ALA A 357 4.88 -6.57 -11.92
CA ALA A 357 3.56 -7.21 -11.80
C ALA A 357 3.09 -7.71 -13.18
N LEU A 358 2.73 -9.00 -13.28
CA LEU A 358 2.30 -9.66 -14.51
C LEU A 358 3.27 -9.51 -15.70
N SER A 359 4.58 -9.33 -15.46
CA SER A 359 5.52 -8.94 -16.52
C SER A 359 5.64 -9.94 -17.68
N ASN A 360 5.41 -11.24 -17.44
CA ASN A 360 5.46 -12.29 -18.48
C ASN A 360 4.09 -12.76 -18.98
N ASN A 361 2.99 -12.09 -18.60
CA ASN A 361 1.66 -12.45 -19.09
C ASN A 361 1.55 -12.21 -20.58
N THR A 362 1.22 -13.23 -21.38
CA THR A 362 1.14 -13.10 -22.85
C THR A 362 -0.31 -13.01 -23.33
N THR A 363 -1.17 -13.90 -22.86
CA THR A 363 -2.57 -14.03 -23.32
C THR A 363 -3.61 -14.10 -22.18
N GLY A 364 -3.18 -14.14 -20.92
CA GLY A 364 -4.07 -14.23 -19.76
C GLY A 364 -4.90 -12.96 -19.55
N TYR A 365 -6.21 -13.08 -19.38
CA TYR A 365 -7.14 -11.95 -19.27
C TYR A 365 -7.79 -11.85 -17.88
N GLN A 366 -8.32 -10.67 -17.57
CA GLN A 366 -9.09 -10.41 -16.34
C GLN A 366 -8.32 -10.67 -15.03
N ASN A 367 -6.99 -10.49 -15.02
CA ASN A 367 -6.20 -10.56 -13.80
C ASN A 367 -6.10 -9.18 -13.13
N SER A 368 -6.22 -9.13 -11.81
CA SER A 368 -6.07 -7.90 -11.02
C SER A 368 -5.01 -8.09 -9.94
N THR A 369 -3.87 -7.43 -10.08
CA THR A 369 -2.72 -7.59 -9.18
C THR A 369 -2.21 -6.26 -8.64
N LEU A 370 -1.86 -6.27 -7.35
CA LEU A 370 -1.24 -5.16 -6.65
C LEU A 370 -0.06 -5.68 -5.80
N GLY A 371 1.16 -5.28 -6.15
CA GLY A 371 2.38 -5.63 -5.43
C GLY A 371 3.56 -5.95 -6.34
N TYR A 372 4.76 -5.93 -5.76
CA TYR A 372 6.01 -6.25 -6.46
C TYR A 372 6.07 -7.72 -6.91
N LEU A 373 6.37 -7.94 -8.19
CA LEU A 373 6.51 -9.27 -8.82
C LEU A 373 5.32 -10.23 -8.57
N THR A 374 4.11 -9.69 -8.52
CA THR A 374 2.86 -10.48 -8.46
C THR A 374 2.59 -11.16 -9.80
N LEU A 375 2.20 -12.44 -9.79
CA LEU A 375 1.92 -13.24 -11.01
C LEU A 375 3.00 -13.12 -12.11
N ASN A 376 4.27 -12.99 -11.70
CA ASN A 376 5.35 -12.68 -12.62
C ASN A 376 5.57 -13.73 -13.72
N ALA A 377 5.40 -15.02 -13.40
CA ALA A 377 5.57 -16.12 -14.34
C ALA A 377 4.30 -16.50 -15.14
N SER A 378 3.16 -15.84 -14.89
CA SER A 378 1.90 -16.19 -15.54
C SER A 378 2.01 -15.93 -17.03
N SER A 379 1.63 -16.90 -17.85
CA SER A 379 1.65 -16.79 -19.31
C SER A 379 0.24 -16.80 -19.92
N THR A 380 -0.68 -17.60 -19.33
CA THR A 380 -2.05 -17.83 -19.83
C THR A 380 -3.13 -17.85 -18.73
N GLY A 381 -2.77 -17.65 -17.46
CA GLY A 381 -3.72 -17.73 -16.34
C GLY A 381 -4.75 -16.59 -16.38
N ASN A 382 -6.02 -16.88 -16.08
CA ASN A 382 -7.12 -15.92 -16.16
C ASN A 382 -7.78 -15.69 -14.80
N ASN A 383 -8.46 -14.55 -14.65
CA ASN A 383 -9.35 -14.27 -13.51
C ASN A 383 -8.68 -14.37 -12.13
N ASN A 384 -7.40 -14.05 -12.02
CA ASN A 384 -6.70 -14.09 -10.73
C ASN A 384 -6.76 -12.73 -10.02
N ALA A 385 -6.99 -12.74 -8.72
CA ALA A 385 -7.00 -11.55 -7.87
C ALA A 385 -5.85 -11.65 -6.84
N VAL A 386 -4.89 -10.73 -6.92
CA VAL A 386 -3.61 -10.86 -6.20
C VAL A 386 -3.24 -9.57 -5.49
N LEU A 387 -2.90 -9.69 -4.21
CA LEU A 387 -2.45 -8.58 -3.37
C LEU A 387 -1.27 -9.00 -2.50
N GLY A 388 -0.14 -8.34 -2.63
CA GLY A 388 1.06 -8.56 -1.79
C GLY A 388 2.28 -8.97 -2.60
N ALA A 389 3.47 -8.59 -2.13
CA ALA A 389 4.72 -8.90 -2.84
C ALA A 389 4.90 -10.42 -3.00
N TYR A 390 5.32 -10.84 -4.20
CA TYR A 390 5.58 -12.24 -4.57
C TYR A 390 4.37 -13.19 -4.50
N ALA A 391 3.15 -12.67 -4.32
CA ALA A 391 1.95 -13.51 -4.34
C ALA A 391 1.72 -14.08 -5.75
N LEU A 392 1.44 -15.38 -5.83
CA LEU A 392 1.33 -16.16 -7.07
C LEU A 392 2.50 -16.01 -8.06
N GLN A 393 3.70 -15.66 -7.58
CA GLN A 393 4.84 -15.33 -8.44
C GLN A 393 5.15 -16.41 -9.50
N ASN A 394 5.11 -17.69 -9.11
CA ASN A 394 5.50 -18.80 -9.97
C ASN A 394 4.34 -19.46 -10.74
N SER A 395 3.12 -18.91 -10.65
CA SER A 395 1.97 -19.48 -11.37
C SER A 395 2.10 -19.23 -12.85
N VAL A 396 2.08 -20.31 -13.65
CA VAL A 396 2.27 -20.26 -15.11
C VAL A 396 0.93 -20.23 -15.84
N SER A 397 -0.02 -21.07 -15.42
CA SER A 397 -1.34 -21.26 -16.08
C SER A 397 -2.55 -21.32 -15.15
N GLY A 398 -2.36 -21.17 -13.83
CA GLY A 398 -3.46 -21.24 -12.86
C GLY A 398 -4.48 -20.11 -13.03
N SER A 399 -5.76 -20.46 -12.97
CA SER A 399 -6.88 -19.52 -13.16
C SER A 399 -7.83 -19.49 -11.95
N ASN A 400 -8.55 -18.37 -11.80
CA ASN A 400 -9.52 -18.15 -10.74
C ASN A 400 -8.94 -18.26 -9.31
N ASN A 401 -7.67 -17.88 -9.12
CA ASN A 401 -7.02 -17.90 -7.82
C ASN A 401 -7.11 -16.53 -7.12
N LEU A 402 -7.37 -16.53 -5.82
CA LEU A 402 -7.31 -15.37 -4.93
C LEU A 402 -6.09 -15.53 -4.02
N ALA A 403 -5.12 -14.62 -4.09
CA ALA A 403 -3.93 -14.63 -3.24
C ALA A 403 -3.74 -13.27 -2.56
N VAL A 404 -3.95 -13.23 -1.24
CA VAL A 404 -3.86 -11.98 -0.45
C VAL A 404 -2.86 -12.16 0.68
N GLY A 405 -1.71 -11.50 0.57
CA GLY A 405 -0.62 -11.55 1.54
C GLY A 405 0.73 -11.74 0.84
N VAL A 406 1.80 -11.31 1.51
CA VAL A 406 3.17 -11.50 0.98
C VAL A 406 3.46 -13.00 0.86
N GLY A 407 3.86 -13.44 -0.33
CA GLY A 407 4.17 -14.84 -0.63
C GLY A 407 2.97 -15.80 -0.65
N ALA A 408 1.72 -15.32 -0.65
CA ALA A 408 0.55 -16.18 -0.76
C ALA A 408 0.55 -16.93 -2.10
N LEU A 409 0.38 -18.26 -2.07
CA LEU A 409 0.47 -19.17 -3.23
C LEU A 409 1.73 -19.00 -4.09
N GLN A 410 2.84 -18.53 -3.52
CA GLN A 410 4.04 -18.18 -4.28
C GLN A 410 4.54 -19.33 -5.18
N ASN A 411 4.47 -20.57 -4.70
CA ASN A 411 4.98 -21.75 -5.40
C ASN A 411 3.93 -22.50 -6.23
N LEU A 412 2.70 -22.00 -6.32
CA LEU A 412 1.69 -22.60 -7.17
C LEU A 412 2.12 -22.42 -8.62
N THR A 413 2.39 -23.52 -9.33
CA THR A 413 2.84 -23.50 -10.73
C THR A 413 1.68 -23.72 -11.71
N SER A 414 0.76 -24.61 -11.34
CA SER A 414 -0.49 -24.92 -12.02
C SER A 414 -1.55 -25.18 -10.94
N GLY A 415 -2.82 -24.95 -11.22
CA GLY A 415 -3.88 -25.15 -10.22
C GLY A 415 -4.87 -23.99 -10.19
N ASP A 416 -6.14 -24.35 -10.09
CA ASP A 416 -7.25 -23.43 -10.27
C ASP A 416 -8.10 -23.33 -9.01
N ASN A 417 -8.83 -22.21 -8.90
CA ASN A 417 -9.84 -22.00 -7.86
C ASN A 417 -9.30 -22.07 -6.42
N ASN A 418 -8.05 -21.66 -6.19
CA ASN A 418 -7.49 -21.60 -4.85
C ASN A 418 -7.73 -20.22 -4.20
N THR A 419 -8.03 -20.20 -2.91
CA THR A 419 -8.11 -18.98 -2.10
C THR A 419 -7.07 -19.05 -0.99
N ALA A 420 -6.09 -18.15 -1.00
CA ALA A 420 -5.09 -18.04 0.04
C ALA A 420 -5.07 -16.63 0.64
N ILE A 421 -5.24 -16.54 1.95
CA ILE A 421 -5.32 -15.26 2.68
C ILE A 421 -4.38 -15.32 3.87
N GLY A 422 -3.34 -14.48 3.88
CA GLY A 422 -2.35 -14.36 4.93
C GLY A 422 -0.91 -14.42 4.41
N PHE A 423 0.04 -14.07 5.29
CA PHE A 423 1.47 -14.21 5.01
C PHE A 423 1.80 -15.68 4.68
N THR A 424 2.35 -15.93 3.49
CA THR A 424 2.74 -17.27 3.02
C THR A 424 1.60 -18.31 3.00
N ALA A 425 0.33 -17.87 2.95
CA ALA A 425 -0.80 -18.79 2.87
C ALA A 425 -0.73 -19.63 1.58
N GLY A 426 -0.91 -20.94 1.68
CA GLY A 426 -0.83 -21.88 0.56
C GLY A 426 0.56 -21.97 -0.12
N VAL A 427 1.64 -21.49 0.52
CA VAL A 427 2.99 -21.48 -0.06
C VAL A 427 3.52 -22.88 -0.44
N ASN A 428 3.00 -23.94 0.18
CA ASN A 428 3.41 -25.32 -0.12
C ASN A 428 2.62 -25.94 -1.29
N LEU A 429 1.60 -25.26 -1.82
CA LEU A 429 0.83 -25.74 -2.96
C LEU A 429 1.65 -25.60 -4.25
N ALA A 430 1.91 -26.71 -4.94
CA ALA A 430 2.60 -26.71 -6.24
C ALA A 430 1.64 -26.86 -7.42
N THR A 431 0.66 -27.77 -7.32
CA THR A 431 -0.29 -28.11 -8.41
C THR A 431 -1.76 -28.21 -7.97
N GLY A 432 -2.05 -28.03 -6.68
CA GLY A 432 -3.36 -28.25 -6.08
C GLY A 432 -4.44 -27.29 -6.59
N SER A 433 -5.70 -27.73 -6.63
CA SER A 433 -6.84 -26.91 -7.04
C SER A 433 -7.95 -26.94 -6.00
N ASN A 434 -8.81 -25.94 -6.01
CA ASN A 434 -9.98 -25.84 -5.13
C ASN A 434 -9.63 -25.81 -3.62
N ASN A 435 -8.45 -25.32 -3.26
CA ASN A 435 -8.04 -25.22 -1.86
C ASN A 435 -8.42 -23.85 -1.26
N ILE A 436 -8.66 -23.82 0.04
CA ILE A 436 -8.85 -22.58 0.80
C ILE A 436 -7.88 -22.61 1.97
N ASP A 437 -6.88 -21.74 1.94
CA ASP A 437 -5.85 -21.60 2.97
C ASP A 437 -5.95 -20.22 3.64
N ILE A 438 -6.38 -20.18 4.90
CA ILE A 438 -6.46 -18.94 5.67
C ILE A 438 -5.40 -18.99 6.77
N ALA A 439 -4.34 -18.20 6.61
CA ALA A 439 -3.16 -18.20 7.48
C ALA A 439 -2.58 -19.61 7.71
N ASN A 440 -2.66 -20.47 6.69
CA ASN A 440 -2.10 -21.82 6.68
C ASN A 440 -1.20 -21.97 5.44
N PRO A 441 -0.01 -22.58 5.57
CA PRO A 441 0.89 -22.74 4.43
C PRO A 441 0.43 -23.79 3.39
N GLY A 442 -0.62 -24.55 3.66
CA GLY A 442 -1.06 -25.69 2.86
C GLY A 442 -0.11 -26.89 2.97
N THR A 443 -0.46 -27.98 2.29
CA THR A 443 0.42 -29.13 2.08
C THR A 443 0.58 -29.43 0.58
N PRO A 444 1.70 -30.01 0.14
CA PRO A 444 1.95 -30.26 -1.29
C PRO A 444 0.89 -31.12 -2.00
N THR A 445 0.13 -31.91 -1.25
CA THR A 445 -0.89 -32.84 -1.77
C THR A 445 -2.32 -32.30 -1.72
N ASP A 446 -2.54 -31.11 -1.15
CA ASP A 446 -3.89 -30.59 -0.98
C ASP A 446 -4.54 -30.29 -2.34
N SER A 447 -5.77 -30.80 -2.50
CA SER A 447 -6.66 -30.49 -3.62
C SER A 447 -8.10 -30.65 -3.12
N GLY A 448 -8.90 -29.58 -3.14
CA GLY A 448 -10.23 -29.55 -2.54
C GLY A 448 -10.23 -29.46 -1.01
N VAL A 449 -9.15 -28.94 -0.41
CA VAL A 449 -8.96 -28.91 1.04
C VAL A 449 -9.12 -27.49 1.61
N LEU A 450 -9.83 -27.36 2.72
CA LEU A 450 -9.91 -26.14 3.53
C LEU A 450 -8.99 -26.27 4.74
N ARG A 451 -8.08 -25.30 4.93
CA ARG A 451 -7.25 -25.14 6.13
C ARG A 451 -7.36 -23.73 6.70
N ILE A 452 -7.53 -23.64 8.01
CA ILE A 452 -7.64 -22.36 8.73
C ILE A 452 -6.70 -22.39 9.94
N GLY A 453 -5.77 -21.43 10.00
CA GLY A 453 -4.74 -21.37 11.03
C GLY A 453 -3.66 -22.44 10.86
N GLN A 454 -2.66 -22.45 11.73
CA GLN A 454 -1.51 -23.34 11.72
C GLN A 454 -1.43 -24.11 13.04
N ASP A 455 -1.09 -25.40 12.95
CA ASP A 455 -0.87 -26.24 14.12
C ASP A 455 0.27 -25.68 15.00
N GLY A 456 0.08 -25.74 16.31
CA GLY A 456 0.98 -25.13 17.30
C GLY A 456 0.93 -23.60 17.42
N VAL A 457 0.17 -22.89 16.56
CA VAL A 457 0.02 -21.42 16.63
C VAL A 457 -1.33 -21.06 17.25
N GLN A 458 -2.44 -21.62 16.73
CA GLN A 458 -3.77 -21.40 17.28
C GLN A 458 -4.11 -22.49 18.30
N SER A 459 -4.53 -22.08 19.51
CA SER A 459 -4.95 -22.98 20.59
C SER A 459 -6.47 -23.10 20.77
N ALA A 460 -7.25 -22.28 20.06
CA ALA A 460 -8.71 -22.27 20.14
C ALA A 460 -9.33 -21.80 18.81
N THR A 461 -10.50 -22.36 18.47
CA THR A 461 -11.31 -21.96 17.31
C THR A 461 -12.71 -21.55 17.75
N PHE A 462 -13.11 -20.31 17.44
CA PHE A 462 -14.45 -19.79 17.73
C PHE A 462 -15.21 -19.56 16.42
N ILE A 463 -16.27 -20.33 16.20
CA ILE A 463 -17.20 -20.12 15.09
C ILE A 463 -18.46 -19.48 15.66
N ALA A 464 -18.89 -18.36 15.09
CA ALA A 464 -20.09 -17.66 15.54
C ALA A 464 -21.34 -18.53 15.33
N SER A 465 -22.36 -18.33 16.17
CA SER A 465 -23.70 -18.91 16.00
C SER A 465 -23.82 -20.44 16.12
N ILE A 466 -22.77 -21.15 16.55
CA ILE A 466 -22.88 -22.59 16.88
C ILE A 466 -23.09 -22.85 18.39
N ARG A 467 -22.63 -21.94 19.26
CA ARG A 467 -22.73 -22.11 20.71
C ARG A 467 -24.15 -21.79 21.20
N GLY A 468 -24.73 -22.71 21.98
CA GLY A 468 -26.07 -22.54 22.56
C GLY A 468 -27.22 -22.89 21.60
N VAL A 469 -26.90 -23.35 20.38
CA VAL A 469 -27.90 -23.87 19.43
C VAL A 469 -28.08 -25.36 19.69
N THR A 470 -29.27 -25.75 20.15
CA THR A 470 -29.65 -27.16 20.27
C THR A 470 -30.12 -27.68 18.90
N THR A 471 -29.76 -28.92 18.57
CA THR A 471 -30.19 -29.56 17.33
C THR A 471 -31.65 -29.97 17.42
N GLY A 472 -32.57 -29.01 17.41
CA GLY A 472 -34.02 -29.24 17.35
C GLY A 472 -34.51 -29.82 16.02
N GLN A 473 -33.58 -30.23 15.13
CA GLN A 473 -33.85 -30.75 13.81
C GLN A 473 -33.93 -32.29 13.86
N PRO A 474 -35.01 -32.92 13.34
CA PRO A 474 -35.22 -34.37 13.44
C PRO A 474 -34.10 -35.27 12.87
N ASN A 475 -33.23 -34.73 12.01
CA ASN A 475 -32.19 -35.49 11.29
C ASN A 475 -30.77 -34.95 11.56
N ALA A 476 -30.54 -34.27 12.68
CA ALA A 476 -29.19 -33.83 13.03
C ALA A 476 -28.26 -35.03 13.28
N ILE A 477 -27.07 -35.01 12.68
CA ILE A 477 -26.03 -36.03 12.86
C ILE A 477 -24.84 -35.38 13.56
N PRO A 478 -24.29 -35.99 14.64
CA PRO A 478 -23.08 -35.49 15.29
C PRO A 478 -21.87 -35.45 14.33
N VAL A 479 -21.06 -34.42 14.47
CA VAL A 479 -19.78 -34.28 13.77
C VAL A 479 -18.65 -34.80 14.66
N TYR A 480 -17.74 -35.56 14.08
CA TYR A 480 -16.56 -36.15 14.72
C TYR A 480 -15.29 -35.66 14.04
N ILE A 481 -14.15 -35.81 14.72
CA ILE A 481 -12.81 -35.58 14.17
C ILE A 481 -12.15 -36.95 13.97
N ASP A 482 -11.56 -37.19 12.80
CA ASP A 482 -10.79 -38.42 12.54
C ASP A 482 -9.31 -38.30 12.96
N SER A 483 -8.53 -39.37 12.77
CA SER A 483 -7.11 -39.40 13.14
C SER A 483 -6.22 -38.44 12.33
N ASN A 484 -6.73 -37.90 11.21
CA ASN A 484 -6.04 -36.93 10.37
C ASN A 484 -6.46 -35.48 10.69
N GLY A 485 -7.31 -35.29 11.70
CA GLY A 485 -7.84 -33.97 12.08
C GLY A 485 -9.00 -33.49 11.20
N GLN A 486 -9.60 -34.36 10.38
CA GLN A 486 -10.72 -34.00 9.51
C GLN A 486 -12.07 -34.09 10.23
N LEU A 487 -12.93 -33.09 10.02
CA LEU A 487 -14.32 -33.12 10.48
C LEU A 487 -15.18 -34.03 9.57
N GLY A 488 -15.99 -34.90 10.16
CA GLY A 488 -16.85 -35.84 9.44
C GLY A 488 -18.08 -36.29 10.24
N THR A 489 -18.88 -37.19 9.66
CA THR A 489 -20.05 -37.79 10.32
C THR A 489 -20.00 -39.31 10.20
N VAL A 490 -20.69 -40.02 11.10
CA VAL A 490 -20.75 -41.50 11.06
C VAL A 490 -21.98 -41.96 10.30
N SER A 491 -21.77 -42.76 9.25
CA SER A 491 -22.84 -43.39 8.47
C SER A 491 -23.02 -44.86 8.86
N SER A 492 -24.27 -45.29 9.12
CA SER A 492 -24.57 -46.65 9.59
C SER A 492 -25.46 -47.46 8.62
N SER A 493 -25.73 -46.94 7.43
CA SER A 493 -26.54 -47.65 6.41
C SER A 493 -25.88 -48.94 5.96
N ARG A 494 -26.70 -49.98 5.65
CA ARG A 494 -26.23 -51.24 5.07
C ARG A 494 -25.36 -51.04 3.81
N ARG A 495 -25.61 -49.98 3.04
CA ARG A 495 -24.84 -49.64 1.84
C ARG A 495 -23.36 -49.34 2.10
N PHE A 496 -22.99 -48.99 3.32
CA PHE A 496 -21.62 -48.66 3.71
C PHE A 496 -20.97 -49.76 4.57
N LYS A 497 -21.55 -50.97 4.59
CA LYS A 497 -21.12 -52.08 5.45
C LYS A 497 -21.00 -53.37 4.65
N GLU A 498 -19.95 -54.12 4.94
CA GLU A 498 -19.70 -55.48 4.43
C GLU A 498 -19.56 -56.46 5.60
N ASP A 499 -19.56 -57.77 5.32
CA ASP A 499 -19.35 -58.84 6.32
C ASP A 499 -20.23 -58.76 7.59
N ILE A 500 -21.51 -58.39 7.42
CA ILE A 500 -22.46 -58.26 8.54
C ILE A 500 -22.80 -59.64 9.12
N ARG A 501 -22.42 -59.88 10.39
CA ARG A 501 -22.64 -61.14 11.14
C ARG A 501 -23.11 -60.85 12.57
N ASP A 502 -23.71 -61.85 13.21
CA ASP A 502 -24.09 -61.77 14.63
C ASP A 502 -22.85 -61.63 15.52
N MET A 503 -22.95 -60.83 16.58
CA MET A 503 -21.82 -60.45 17.44
C MET A 503 -21.31 -61.59 18.34
N GLY A 504 -22.14 -62.61 18.62
CA GLY A 504 -21.72 -63.82 19.32
C GLY A 504 -21.02 -63.52 20.65
N SER A 505 -19.84 -64.13 20.86
CA SER A 505 -19.02 -64.00 22.06
C SER A 505 -18.08 -62.78 22.05
N VAL A 506 -18.13 -61.93 21.02
CA VAL A 506 -17.23 -60.76 20.90
C VAL A 506 -17.40 -59.82 22.09
N SER A 507 -18.61 -59.72 22.65
CA SER A 507 -18.92 -58.85 23.80
C SER A 507 -18.69 -59.49 25.18
N ASP A 508 -18.24 -60.76 25.27
CA ASP A 508 -18.12 -61.48 26.55
C ASP A 508 -17.20 -60.79 27.56
N ARG A 509 -16.17 -60.09 27.09
CA ARG A 509 -15.21 -59.39 27.95
C ARG A 509 -15.76 -58.08 28.50
N LEU A 510 -16.94 -57.63 28.07
CA LEU A 510 -17.51 -56.33 28.46
C LEU A 510 -17.72 -56.21 29.97
N MET A 511 -18.09 -57.32 30.62
CA MET A 511 -18.29 -57.38 32.08
C MET A 511 -16.97 -57.27 32.88
N ARG A 512 -15.81 -57.27 32.22
CA ARG A 512 -14.50 -57.03 32.85
C ARG A 512 -14.17 -55.54 32.95
N LEU A 513 -14.86 -54.68 32.20
CA LEU A 513 -14.67 -53.25 32.28
C LEU A 513 -15.17 -52.71 33.62
N ARG A 514 -14.46 -51.74 34.19
CA ARG A 514 -14.77 -51.14 35.49
C ARG A 514 -15.34 -49.72 35.31
N PRO A 515 -16.66 -49.51 35.50
CA PRO A 515 -17.24 -48.18 35.57
C PRO A 515 -16.67 -47.41 36.76
N VAL A 516 -16.28 -46.15 36.54
CA VAL A 516 -15.71 -45.29 37.58
C VAL A 516 -16.39 -43.91 37.56
N THR A 517 -16.26 -43.20 38.68
CA THR A 517 -16.52 -41.77 38.75
C THR A 517 -15.21 -41.02 38.89
N TYR A 518 -15.12 -39.86 38.26
CA TYR A 518 -13.89 -39.05 38.28
C TYR A 518 -14.21 -37.57 38.21
N ARG A 519 -13.18 -36.74 38.38
CA ARG A 519 -13.22 -35.29 38.13
C ARG A 519 -12.05 -34.96 37.22
N TYR A 520 -12.27 -34.18 36.18
CA TYR A 520 -11.17 -33.68 35.35
C TYR A 520 -10.21 -32.84 36.20
N ILE A 521 -8.91 -32.99 35.99
CA ILE A 521 -7.88 -32.20 36.69
C ILE A 521 -8.08 -30.70 36.39
N GLN A 522 -8.38 -30.37 35.13
CA GLN A 522 -8.67 -29.01 34.70
C GLN A 522 -10.10 -28.62 35.08
N LYS A 523 -10.23 -27.50 35.78
CA LYS A 523 -11.54 -26.90 36.10
C LYS A 523 -12.16 -26.32 34.83
N ARG A 524 -13.50 -26.29 34.77
CA ARG A 524 -14.23 -25.58 33.71
C ARG A 524 -13.96 -24.07 33.82
N ASP A 525 -14.23 -23.33 32.75
CA ASP A 525 -14.02 -21.87 32.69
C ASP A 525 -14.76 -21.08 33.79
N ASP A 526 -15.86 -21.64 34.31
CA ASP A 526 -16.64 -21.10 35.42
C ASP A 526 -16.08 -21.45 36.82
N GLY A 527 -14.93 -22.13 36.87
CA GLY A 527 -14.28 -22.60 38.10
C GLY A 527 -14.89 -23.88 38.70
N SER A 528 -15.95 -24.44 38.09
CA SER A 528 -16.58 -25.68 38.55
C SER A 528 -15.76 -26.92 38.17
N GLN A 529 -15.94 -28.00 38.93
CA GLN A 529 -15.25 -29.27 38.70
C GLN A 529 -16.19 -30.43 39.07
N PRO A 530 -17.29 -30.64 38.31
CA PRO A 530 -18.31 -31.64 38.65
C PRO A 530 -17.77 -33.08 38.59
N ILE A 531 -18.51 -34.00 39.23
CA ILE A 531 -18.26 -35.44 39.11
C ILE A 531 -18.76 -35.89 37.75
N GLU A 532 -17.93 -36.61 37.02
CA GLU A 532 -18.22 -37.25 35.76
C GLU A 532 -18.24 -38.78 35.94
N TYR A 533 -18.84 -39.49 34.99
CA TYR A 533 -19.03 -40.94 35.00
C TYR A 533 -18.45 -41.53 33.71
N GLY A 534 -17.71 -42.63 33.79
CA GLY A 534 -17.16 -43.25 32.58
C GLY A 534 -16.23 -44.44 32.85
N LEU A 535 -15.33 -44.65 31.91
CA LEU A 535 -14.28 -45.67 31.90
C LEU A 535 -12.92 -45.02 31.75
N ILE A 536 -11.88 -45.66 32.26
CA ILE A 536 -10.47 -45.26 32.07
C ILE A 536 -9.97 -45.89 30.77
N ALA A 537 -9.45 -45.10 29.84
CA ALA A 537 -9.10 -45.56 28.50
C ALA A 537 -8.01 -46.63 28.51
N GLU A 538 -7.03 -46.50 29.40
CA GLU A 538 -5.96 -47.46 29.63
C GLU A 538 -6.50 -48.80 30.13
N GLU A 539 -7.46 -48.80 31.05
CA GLU A 539 -8.11 -50.03 31.53
C GLU A 539 -8.96 -50.67 30.42
N VAL A 540 -9.56 -49.87 29.55
CA VAL A 540 -10.32 -50.38 28.40
C VAL A 540 -9.39 -51.00 27.37
N GLU A 541 -8.22 -50.43 27.11
CA GLU A 541 -7.27 -50.96 26.12
C GLU A 541 -6.83 -52.39 26.46
N GLU A 542 -6.58 -52.68 27.74
CA GLU A 542 -6.20 -54.04 28.20
C GLU A 542 -7.27 -55.10 27.87
N VAL A 543 -8.55 -54.69 27.80
CA VAL A 543 -9.68 -55.59 27.59
C VAL A 543 -10.13 -55.59 26.13
N TYR A 544 -10.23 -54.41 25.51
CA TYR A 544 -10.65 -54.14 24.14
C TYR A 544 -9.83 -52.98 23.52
N PRO A 545 -8.69 -53.28 22.89
CA PRO A 545 -7.88 -52.27 22.21
C PRO A 545 -8.64 -51.47 21.15
N ASP A 546 -9.53 -52.13 20.40
CA ASP A 546 -10.28 -51.52 19.27
C ASP A 546 -11.36 -50.49 19.70
N LEU A 547 -11.59 -50.34 21.01
CA LEU A 547 -12.51 -49.37 21.61
C LEU A 547 -11.80 -48.10 22.08
N VAL A 548 -10.49 -48.02 21.94
CA VAL A 548 -9.67 -46.87 22.36
C VAL A 548 -9.17 -46.13 21.12
N ALA A 549 -9.23 -44.81 21.19
CA ALA A 549 -8.61 -43.93 20.21
C ALA A 549 -7.25 -43.47 20.73
N HIS A 550 -6.29 -43.40 19.82
CA HIS A 550 -4.94 -42.93 20.10
C HIS A 550 -4.68 -41.60 19.43
N SER A 551 -3.87 -40.78 20.09
CA SER A 551 -3.33 -39.54 19.54
C SER A 551 -2.33 -39.82 18.42
N ALA A 552 -1.94 -38.78 17.69
CA ALA A 552 -0.98 -38.89 16.59
C ALA A 552 0.41 -39.43 17.02
N ASP A 553 0.81 -39.23 18.28
CA ASP A 553 2.04 -39.79 18.88
C ASP A 553 1.84 -41.20 19.49
N GLY A 554 0.68 -41.82 19.26
CA GLY A 554 0.37 -43.19 19.64
C GLY A 554 -0.03 -43.38 21.11
N ARG A 555 -0.32 -42.30 21.84
CA ARG A 555 -0.78 -42.38 23.23
C ARG A 555 -2.28 -42.61 23.27
N ILE A 556 -2.71 -43.33 24.30
CA ILE A 556 -4.13 -43.54 24.60
C ILE A 556 -4.77 -42.20 24.92
N GLU A 557 -5.86 -41.85 24.22
CA GLU A 557 -6.48 -40.52 24.35
C GLU A 557 -7.91 -40.60 24.87
N THR A 558 -8.75 -41.48 24.30
CA THR A 558 -10.15 -41.55 24.72
C THR A 558 -10.81 -42.89 24.39
N VAL A 559 -11.91 -43.20 25.08
CA VAL A 559 -12.76 -44.37 24.82
C VAL A 559 -13.82 -44.00 23.77
N GLN A 560 -13.99 -44.85 22.77
CA GLN A 560 -15.05 -44.74 21.76
C GLN A 560 -16.37 -45.28 22.29
N TYR A 561 -17.00 -44.55 23.23
CA TYR A 561 -18.23 -44.95 23.92
C TYR A 561 -19.36 -45.40 22.98
N GLN A 562 -19.49 -44.79 21.80
CA GLN A 562 -20.49 -45.16 20.78
C GLN A 562 -20.37 -46.62 20.30
N LYS A 563 -19.19 -47.24 20.40
CA LYS A 563 -18.98 -48.65 20.06
C LYS A 563 -19.38 -49.60 21.20
N ILE A 564 -19.49 -49.08 22.43
CA ILE A 564 -19.87 -49.86 23.61
C ILE A 564 -21.38 -50.13 23.64
N GLU A 565 -22.19 -49.19 23.16
CA GLU A 565 -23.66 -49.31 23.20
C GLU A 565 -24.17 -50.57 22.47
N PRO A 566 -23.71 -50.91 21.25
CA PRO A 566 -24.09 -52.17 20.59
C PRO A 566 -23.56 -53.43 21.30
N LEU A 567 -22.38 -53.37 21.93
CA LEU A 567 -21.83 -54.47 22.71
C LEU A 567 -22.69 -54.75 23.96
N LEU A 568 -23.09 -53.69 24.67
CA LEU A 568 -24.02 -53.77 25.80
C LEU A 568 -25.35 -54.38 25.38
N LEU A 569 -25.89 -53.97 24.22
CA LEU A 569 -27.13 -54.53 23.70
C LEU A 569 -27.03 -56.05 23.50
N ASN A 570 -25.92 -56.55 22.96
CA ASN A 570 -25.72 -57.99 22.76
C ASN A 570 -25.66 -58.74 24.11
N GLU A 571 -24.95 -58.22 25.12
CA GLU A 571 -24.91 -58.85 26.45
C GLU A 571 -26.27 -58.84 27.15
N VAL A 572 -27.04 -57.76 27.05
CA VAL A 572 -28.40 -57.70 27.59
C VAL A 572 -29.31 -58.73 26.90
N GLN A 573 -29.20 -58.88 25.58
CA GLN A 573 -29.94 -59.91 24.84
C GLN A 573 -29.54 -61.33 25.27
N LYS A 574 -28.25 -61.60 25.50
CA LYS A 574 -27.77 -62.88 26.03
C LYS A 574 -28.30 -63.16 27.43
N GLN A 575 -28.22 -62.19 28.33
CA GLN A 575 -28.77 -62.31 29.69
C GLN A 575 -30.26 -62.61 29.66
N ARG A 576 -31.02 -61.93 28.79
CA ARG A 576 -32.45 -62.20 28.62
C ARG A 576 -32.72 -63.65 28.17
N ARG A 577 -31.97 -64.15 27.19
CA ARG A 577 -32.10 -65.55 26.73
C ARG A 577 -31.76 -66.55 27.84
N ALA A 578 -30.72 -66.27 28.64
CA ALA A 578 -30.35 -67.11 29.77
C ALA A 578 -31.42 -67.12 30.87
N LEU A 579 -32.01 -65.97 31.18
CA LEU A 579 -33.13 -65.86 32.13
C LEU A 579 -34.37 -66.63 31.64
N GLU A 580 -34.70 -66.54 30.36
CA GLU A 580 -35.81 -67.29 29.76
C GLU A 580 -35.58 -68.81 29.83
N ALA A 581 -34.35 -69.27 29.59
CA ALA A 581 -33.95 -70.68 29.73
C ALA A 581 -34.03 -71.15 31.19
N GLN A 582 -33.50 -70.37 32.14
CA GLN A 582 -33.61 -70.68 33.58
C GLN A 582 -35.07 -70.74 34.03
N ALA A 583 -35.93 -69.83 33.56
CA ALA A 583 -37.36 -69.86 33.87
C ALA A 583 -38.07 -71.09 33.29
N GLN A 584 -37.61 -71.65 32.17
CA GLN A 584 -38.09 -72.93 31.65
C GLN A 584 -37.61 -74.11 32.50
N GLU A 585 -36.34 -74.11 32.90
CA GLU A 585 -35.78 -75.15 33.77
C GLU A 585 -36.47 -75.18 35.13
N ILE A 586 -36.67 -74.01 35.75
CA ILE A 586 -37.40 -73.88 37.02
C ILE A 586 -38.83 -74.43 36.89
N ARG A 587 -39.54 -74.12 35.79
CA ARG A 587 -40.88 -74.70 35.53
C ARG A 587 -40.82 -76.23 35.40
N GLY A 588 -39.85 -76.76 34.65
CA GLY A 588 -39.67 -78.20 34.51
C GLY A 588 -39.37 -78.89 35.84
N LEU A 589 -38.53 -78.28 36.69
CA LEU A 589 -38.22 -78.77 38.03
C LEU A 589 -39.45 -78.71 38.94
N GLN A 590 -40.25 -77.63 38.90
CA GLN A 590 -41.51 -77.52 39.64
C GLN A 590 -42.48 -78.64 39.27
N GLU A 591 -42.65 -78.93 37.97
CA GLU A 591 -43.48 -80.05 37.50
C GLU A 591 -42.96 -81.43 37.93
N GLN A 592 -41.63 -81.61 38.05
CA GLN A 592 -41.04 -82.84 38.57
C GLN A 592 -41.27 -82.99 40.07
N VAL A 593 -41.09 -81.92 40.84
CA VAL A 593 -41.35 -81.91 42.29
C VAL A 593 -42.83 -82.23 42.57
N GLU A 594 -43.76 -81.63 41.84
CA GLU A 594 -45.19 -81.95 41.97
C GLU A 594 -45.48 -83.43 41.67
N ARG A 595 -44.86 -84.01 40.64
CA ARG A 595 -44.99 -85.43 40.32
C ARG A 595 -44.48 -86.33 41.46
N LEU A 596 -43.33 -86.00 42.05
CA LEU A 596 -42.76 -86.75 43.16
C LEU A 596 -43.60 -86.63 44.45
N LEU A 597 -44.10 -85.44 44.76
CA LEU A 597 -45.01 -85.23 45.92
C LEU A 597 -46.30 -86.04 45.76
N ARG A 598 -46.90 -86.07 44.55
CA ARG A 598 -48.06 -86.93 44.27
C ARG A 598 -47.72 -88.41 44.46
N ALA A 599 -46.57 -88.86 43.97
CA ALA A 599 -46.15 -90.26 44.14
C ALA A 599 -45.88 -90.64 45.61
N ALA A 600 -45.39 -89.71 46.42
CA ALA A 600 -45.16 -89.91 47.85
C ALA A 600 -46.45 -89.92 48.68
N SER A 601 -47.49 -89.19 48.25
CA SER A 601 -48.81 -89.14 48.91
C SER A 601 -49.71 -90.37 48.68
N VAL A 602 -49.28 -91.33 47.85
CA VAL A 602 -50.02 -92.55 47.49
C VAL A 602 -49.48 -93.80 48.24
N LYS A 603 -48.55 -93.60 49.18
CA LYS A 603 -48.21 -94.59 50.23
C LYS A 603 -48.73 -94.11 51.56
#